data_AF-A0A0B6XZQ1-F1
#
_entry.id   AF-A0A0B6XZQ1-F1
#
_cell.length_a   1.000
_cell.length_b   1.000
_cell.length_c   1.000
_cell.angle_alpha   90.00
_cell.angle_beta   90.00
_cell.angle_gamma   90.00
#
_symmetry.space_group_name_H-M   'P 1'
#
loop_
_entity.id
_entity.type
_entity.pdbx_description
1 polymer ?
#
loop_
_entity_poly.entity_id
_entity_poly.type
_entity_poly.pdbx_seq_one_letter_code
_entity_poly.pdbx_strand_id
1 'polypeptide(L)' 'TAANVEEAFINTAKEIYQKIQDGVFDINNEANGIKIGPQHSPANQSLNVGGSGGNQGGSCC' A
#
# COMPACT_ATOMS: atom_id res chain seq x y z
N THR A 1 27.43 -13.18 18.37
CA THR A 1 26.30 -12.53 19.06
C THR A 1 25.50 -11.73 18.06
N ALA A 2 24.24 -12.10 17.81
CA ALA A 2 23.31 -11.44 16.88
C ALA A 2 21.85 -11.59 17.35
N ALA A 3 21.63 -11.82 18.64
CA ALA A 3 20.39 -12.36 19.18
C ALA A 3 19.14 -11.49 18.91
N ASN A 4 19.31 -10.20 18.59
CA ASN A 4 18.20 -9.27 18.42
C ASN A 4 18.19 -8.61 17.03
N VAL A 5 19.07 -9.06 16.13
CA VAL A 5 19.24 -8.41 14.82
C VAL A 5 17.98 -8.61 13.99
N GLU A 6 17.47 -9.83 13.92
CA GLU A 6 16.23 -10.17 13.20
C GLU A 6 15.03 -9.38 13.73
N GLU A 7 14.86 -9.34 15.06
CA GLU A 7 13.75 -8.60 15.68
C GLU A 7 13.83 -7.10 15.39
N ALA A 8 15.03 -6.51 15.47
CA ALA A 8 15.23 -5.09 15.16
C ALA A 8 14.85 -4.76 13.72
N PHE A 9 15.22 -5.62 12.75
CA PHE A 9 14.82 -5.44 11.36
C PHE A 9 13.30 -5.56 11.16
N ILE A 10 12.67 -6.58 11.77
CA ILE A 10 11.23 -6.80 11.65
C ILE A 10 10.44 -5.63 12.28
N ASN A 11 10.83 -5.18 13.46
CA ASN A 11 10.16 -4.09 14.15
C ASN A 11 10.29 -2.77 13.37
N THR A 12 11.47 -2.51 12.78
CA THR A 12 11.69 -1.34 11.92
C THR A 12 10.78 -1.40 10.68
N ALA A 13 10.70 -2.55 10.01
CA ALA A 13 9.84 -2.69 8.82
C ALA A 13 8.35 -2.46 9.16
N LYS A 14 7.89 -2.97 10.31
CA LYS A 14 6.52 -2.74 10.80
C LYS A 14 6.23 -1.26 11.04
N GLU A 15 7.17 -0.55 11.68
CA GLU A 15 7.01 0.89 11.96
C GLU A 15 6.96 1.73 10.68
N ILE A 16 7.82 1.43 9.70
CA ILE A 16 7.80 2.10 8.39
C ILE A 16 6.46 1.88 7.70
N TYR A 17 5.95 0.64 7.70
CA TYR A 17 4.65 0.31 7.09
C TYR A 17 3.51 1.07 7.76
N GLN A 18 3.47 1.13 9.10
CA GLN A 18 2.47 1.90 9.83
C GLN A 18 2.52 3.39 9.46
N LYS A 19 3.72 3.98 9.40
CA LYS A 19 3.91 5.39 9.00
C LYS A 19 3.46 5.67 7.57
N ILE A 20 3.50 4.69 6.67
CA ILE A 20 2.91 4.81 5.33
C ILE A 20 1.39 4.85 5.42
N GLN A 21 0.77 3.94 6.19
CA GLN A 21 -0.68 3.89 6.38
C GLN A 21 -1.23 5.16 7.05
N ASP A 22 -0.48 5.70 8.00
CA ASP A 22 -0.80 6.94 8.71
C ASP A 22 -0.57 8.20 7.84
N GLY A 23 0.02 8.04 6.64
CA GLY A 23 0.34 9.13 5.71
C GLY A 23 1.54 9.99 6.14
N VAL A 24 2.30 9.58 7.15
CA VAL A 24 3.54 10.23 7.59
C VAL A 24 4.65 10.05 6.55
N PHE A 25 4.74 8.86 5.96
CA PHE A 25 5.59 8.59 4.81
C PHE A 25 4.78 8.59 3.52
N ASP A 26 5.07 9.53 2.63
CA ASP A 26 4.55 9.53 1.27
C ASP A 26 5.37 8.54 0.41
N ILE A 27 4.67 7.57 -0.17
CA ILE A 27 5.22 6.55 -1.06
C ILE A 27 5.67 7.11 -2.42
N ASN A 28 5.21 8.30 -2.79
CA ASN A 28 5.59 8.98 -4.02
C ASN A 28 6.85 9.86 -3.81
N ASN A 29 7.26 10.07 -2.57
CA ASN A 29 8.43 10.86 -2.24
C ASN A 29 9.68 9.97 -2.18
N GLU A 30 10.48 10.00 -3.26
CA GLU A 30 11.70 9.20 -3.39
C GLU A 30 12.78 9.54 -2.33
N ALA A 31 12.72 10.73 -1.71
CA ALA A 31 13.64 11.10 -0.64
C ALA A 31 13.49 10.22 0.63
N ASN A 32 12.33 9.58 0.80
CA ASN A 32 12.08 8.65 1.91
C ASN A 32 12.70 7.25 1.68
N GLY A 33 13.24 6.97 0.49
CA GLY A 33 13.87 5.68 0.17
C GLY A 33 12.89 4.50 0.05
N ILE A 34 11.59 4.78 -0.14
CA ILE A 34 10.53 3.77 -0.25
C ILE A 34 10.22 3.55 -1.73
N LYS A 35 10.24 2.30 -2.19
CA LYS A 35 9.83 1.93 -3.54
C LYS A 35 8.73 0.87 -3.50
N ILE A 36 7.66 1.17 -4.21
CA ILE A 36 6.51 0.29 -4.35
C ILE A 36 6.81 -0.77 -5.42
N GLY A 37 6.61 -2.04 -5.08
CA GLY A 37 6.75 -3.13 -6.04
C GLY A 37 5.75 -2.99 -7.20
N PRO A 38 6.01 -3.61 -8.36
CA PRO A 38 5.25 -3.41 -9.60
C PRO A 38 3.74 -3.71 -9.51
N GLN A 39 3.28 -4.37 -8.44
CA GLN A 39 1.87 -4.74 -8.23
C GLN A 39 1.12 -3.82 -7.28
N HIS A 40 1.80 -2.85 -6.65
CA HIS A 40 1.22 -2.07 -5.57
C HIS A 40 1.17 -0.58 -5.92
N SER A 41 1.23 -0.24 -7.21
CA SER A 41 0.83 1.07 -7.70
C SER A 41 -0.51 1.42 -7.04
N PRO A 42 -0.66 2.61 -6.44
CA PRO A 42 -1.95 3.13 -6.05
C PRO A 42 -2.71 3.46 -7.34
N ALA A 43 -3.16 2.43 -8.06
CA ALA A 43 -4.32 2.55 -8.90
C ALA A 43 -5.41 2.98 -7.93
N ASN A 44 -5.71 4.29 -7.95
CA ASN A 44 -6.84 4.94 -7.31
C ASN A 44 -7.69 3.94 -6.54
N GLN A 45 -7.59 3.94 -5.20
CA GLN A 45 -8.75 3.62 -4.39
C GLN A 45 -9.77 4.74 -4.63
N SER A 46 -10.32 4.78 -5.85
CA SER A 46 -11.62 5.35 -6.10
C SER A 46 -12.55 4.46 -5.31
N LEU A 47 -12.82 4.88 -4.08
CA LEU A 47 -14.02 4.50 -3.37
C LEU A 47 -15.21 4.92 -4.24
N ASN A 48 -15.54 4.10 -5.23
CA ASN A 48 -16.82 4.12 -5.87
C ASN A 48 -17.82 3.46 -4.92
N VAL A 49 -18.12 4.14 -3.82
CA VAL A 49 -19.37 3.96 -3.07
C VAL A 49 -20.38 5.00 -3.55
N GLY A 50 -20.44 5.17 -4.87
CA GLY A 50 -21.54 5.83 -5.56
C GLY A 50 -22.65 4.80 -5.77
N GLY A 51 -23.74 4.97 -5.03
CA GLY A 51 -24.92 4.12 -5.16
C GLY A 51 -25.57 4.19 -6.55
N SER A 52 -26.61 3.36 -6.69
CA SER A 52 -27.56 3.29 -7.80
C SER A 52 -27.21 2.28 -8.89
N GLY A 53 -27.71 1.06 -8.67
CA GLY A 53 -28.76 0.48 -9.51
C GLY A 53 -28.46 0.25 -10.99
N GLY A 54 -28.64 -1.01 -11.40
CA GLY A 54 -29.19 -1.32 -12.72
C GLY A 54 -28.25 -2.07 -13.66
N ASN A 55 -28.52 -3.38 -13.77
CA ASN A 55 -28.85 -4.08 -15.02
C ASN A 55 -27.89 -3.99 -16.23
N GLN A 56 -27.65 -5.18 -16.82
CA GLN A 56 -27.04 -5.46 -18.13
C GLN A 56 -25.52 -5.62 -18.07
N GLY A 57 -24.91 -6.77 -18.32
CA GLY A 57 -25.25 -7.78 -19.32
C GLY A 57 -24.17 -7.72 -20.41
N GLY A 58 -23.42 -8.81 -20.61
CA GLY A 58 -22.48 -8.89 -21.73
C GLY A 58 -21.22 -9.70 -21.44
N SER A 59 -21.33 -11.01 -21.63
CA SER A 59 -20.21 -11.85 -22.07
C SER A 59 -19.69 -11.32 -23.41
N CYS A 60 -18.37 -11.15 -23.56
CA CYS A 60 -17.69 -11.12 -24.86
C CYS A 60 -16.17 -11.33 -24.68
N CYS A 61 -15.70 -12.43 -25.29
CA CYS A 61 -14.33 -12.87 -25.65
C CYS A 61 -13.20 -12.86 -24.60
#